data_AF-A0A929PA62-F1
#
_entry.id   AF-A0A929PA62-F1
#
_cell.length_a   1.000
_cell.length_b   1.000
_cell.length_c   1.000
_cell.angle_alpha   90.00
_cell.angle_beta   90.00
_cell.angle_gamma   90.00
#
_symmetry.space_group_name_H-M   'P 1'
#
loop_
_entity.id
_entity.type
_entity.pdbx_description
1 polymer ?
#
loop_
_entity_poly.entity_id
_entity_poly.type
_entity_poly.pdbx_seq_one_letter_code
_entity_poly.pdbx_strand_id
1 'polypeptide(L)' 'MASNDQRQITDNGKEYTMTIQPEGEDLRKATKWISDERLDNPGASLTNLVEQACAKFDLSPKDAEFLLRFFAKKD' A
#
# COMPACT_ATOMS: atom_id res chain seq x y z
N MET A 1 16.60 37.40 18.20
CA MET A 1 17.29 36.60 17.17
C MET A 1 17.88 35.40 17.90
N ALA A 2 17.06 34.38 18.20
CA ALA A 2 16.72 33.22 17.35
C ALA A 2 17.74 32.09 17.52
N SER A 3 17.58 31.31 18.59
CA SER A 3 18.14 29.96 18.72
C SER A 3 16.97 28.99 18.79
N ASN A 4 16.59 28.46 17.63
CA ASN A 4 15.53 27.47 17.51
C ASN A 4 16.15 26.09 17.79
N ASP A 5 16.13 25.68 19.06
CA ASP A 5 16.62 24.39 19.57
C ASP A 5 15.65 23.27 19.15
N GLN A 6 15.83 22.70 17.97
CA GLN A 6 15.09 21.52 17.54
C GLN A 6 15.91 20.28 17.90
N ARG A 7 15.67 19.74 19.10
CA ARG A 7 16.31 18.52 19.58
C ARG A 7 15.81 17.31 18.77
N GLN A 8 16.73 16.70 18.03
CA GLN A 8 16.53 15.41 17.37
C GLN A 8 16.57 14.33 18.46
N ILE A 9 15.45 13.65 18.69
CA ILE A 9 15.38 12.49 19.59
C ILE A 9 15.77 11.22 18.82
N THR A 10 16.92 10.63 19.16
CA THR A 10 17.32 9.32 18.67
C THR A 10 17.34 8.34 19.84
N ASP A 11 16.37 7.43 19.90
CA ASP A 11 16.37 6.31 20.84
C ASP A 11 16.56 5.01 20.03
N ASN A 12 17.66 4.30 20.28
CA ASN A 12 17.94 2.94 19.79
C ASN A 12 18.04 2.72 18.27
N GLY A 13 18.62 3.65 17.52
CA GLY A 13 19.06 3.42 16.13
C GLY A 13 17.94 3.07 15.13
N LYS A 14 16.68 3.33 15.49
CA LYS A 14 15.55 3.31 14.57
C LYS A 14 15.22 4.76 14.23
N GLU A 15 15.45 5.15 12.99
CA GLU A 15 14.92 6.40 12.45
C GLU A 15 13.39 6.30 12.46
N TYR A 16 12.72 6.98 13.38
CA TYR A 16 11.27 7.18 13.30
C TYR A 16 11.02 8.47 12.50
N THR A 17 11.17 8.36 11.19
CA THR A 17 10.64 9.36 10.27
C THR A 17 9.12 9.30 10.32
N MET A 18 8.49 10.23 11.05
CA MET A 18 7.12 10.66 10.76
C MET A 18 7.10 11.40 9.41
N THR A 19 7.41 10.68 8.35
CA THR A 19 7.06 10.99 6.97
C THR A 19 5.88 10.07 6.69
N ILE A 20 4.63 10.50 6.82
CA ILE A 20 3.77 10.87 5.68
C ILE A 20 4.28 10.29 4.35
N GLN A 21 4.47 8.97 4.32
CA GLN A 21 4.93 8.27 3.16
C GLN A 21 3.91 8.48 2.03
N PRO A 22 4.30 8.75 0.77
CA PRO A 22 3.52 8.29 -0.35
C PRO A 22 3.81 6.79 -0.62
N GLU A 23 4.01 5.94 0.40
CA GLU A 23 4.29 4.48 0.31
C GLU A 23 3.06 3.67 -0.12
N GLY A 24 2.33 4.16 -1.11
CA GLY A 24 1.17 3.46 -1.63
C GLY A 24 0.80 3.91 -3.02
N GLU A 25 1.69 4.51 -3.80
CA GLU A 25 1.36 4.85 -5.18
C GLU A 25 1.10 3.58 -6.00
N ASP A 26 1.96 2.58 -5.89
CA ASP A 26 1.78 1.27 -6.52
C ASP A 26 0.58 0.53 -5.95
N LEU A 27 0.38 0.60 -4.62
CA LEU A 27 -0.80 0.04 -3.96
C LEU A 27 -2.11 0.68 -4.45
N ARG A 28 -2.14 2.00 -4.66
CA ARG A 28 -3.30 2.72 -5.21
C ARG A 28 -3.52 2.38 -6.68
N LYS A 29 -2.47 2.30 -7.48
CA LYS A 29 -2.54 1.88 -8.89
C LYS A 29 -3.09 0.46 -9.00
N ALA A 30 -2.59 -0.46 -8.18
CA ALA A 30 -3.07 -1.83 -8.06
C ALA A 30 -4.54 -1.90 -7.62
N THR A 31 -4.93 -1.14 -6.60
CA THR A 31 -6.33 -1.07 -6.13
C THR A 31 -7.27 -0.62 -7.26
N LYS A 32 -6.87 0.43 -8.00
CA LYS A 32 -7.64 0.92 -9.14
C LYS A 32 -7.73 -0.13 -10.24
N TRP A 33 -6.61 -0.77 -10.58
CA TRP A 33 -6.56 -1.83 -11.58
C TRP A 33 -7.43 -3.03 -11.21
N ILE A 34 -7.36 -3.52 -9.96
CA ILE A 34 -8.21 -4.61 -9.47
C ILE A 34 -9.69 -4.23 -9.55
N SER A 35 -10.04 -2.97 -9.27
CA SER A 35 -11.43 -2.51 -9.35
C SER A 35 -11.94 -2.49 -10.79
N ASP A 36 -11.10 -2.05 -11.73
CA ASP A 36 -11.40 -2.06 -13.17
C ASP A 36 -11.55 -3.49 -13.69
N GLU A 37 -10.64 -4.37 -13.28
CA GLU A 37 -10.63 -5.77 -13.70
C GLU A 37 -11.79 -6.57 -13.09
N ARG A 38 -12.29 -6.19 -11.91
CA ARG A 38 -13.56 -6.74 -11.37
C ARG A 38 -14.79 -6.28 -12.16
N LEU A 39 -14.74 -5.12 -12.81
CA LEU A 39 -15.84 -4.62 -13.64
C LEU A 39 -15.86 -5.33 -14.99
N ASP A 40 -14.69 -5.53 -15.60
CA ASP A 40 -14.56 -6.27 -16.86
C ASP A 40 -14.84 -7.77 -16.64
N ASN A 41 -14.33 -8.32 -15.54
CA ASN A 41 -14.41 -9.75 -15.20
C ASN A 41 -15.10 -9.96 -13.83
N PRO A 42 -16.45 -9.91 -13.77
CA PRO A 42 -17.19 -10.11 -12.52
C PRO A 42 -17.04 -11.52 -11.92
N GLY A 43 -16.58 -12.50 -12.71
CA GLY A 43 -16.27 -13.85 -12.26
C GLY A 43 -14.84 -14.06 -11.77
N ALA A 44 -13.96 -13.05 -11.86
CA ALA A 44 -12.57 -13.19 -11.44
C ALA A 44 -12.44 -13.20 -9.91
N SER A 45 -11.76 -14.22 -9.38
CA SER A 45 -11.44 -14.30 -7.97
C SER A 45 -10.52 -13.15 -7.56
N LEU A 46 -10.83 -12.51 -6.43
CA LEU A 46 -10.02 -11.42 -5.87
C LEU A 46 -8.54 -11.82 -5.72
N THR A 47 -8.26 -13.04 -5.26
CA THR A 47 -6.90 -13.57 -5.14
C THR A 47 -6.15 -13.50 -6.47
N ASN A 48 -6.78 -13.92 -7.57
CA ASN A 48 -6.18 -13.91 -8.90
C ASN A 48 -5.91 -12.47 -9.38
N LEU A 49 -6.80 -11.53 -9.07
CA LEU A 49 -6.58 -10.12 -9.39
C LEU A 49 -5.46 -9.51 -8.56
N VAL A 50 -5.36 -9.86 -7.28
CA VAL A 50 -4.28 -9.39 -6.40
C VAL A 50 -2.94 -9.95 -6.84
N GLU A 51 -2.84 -11.23 -7.19
CA GLU A 51 -1.61 -11.83 -7.71
C GLU A 51 -1.16 -11.18 -9.02
N GLN A 52 -2.09 -10.93 -9.95
CA GLN A 52 -1.78 -10.18 -11.17
C GLN A 52 -1.33 -8.76 -10.86
N ALA A 53 -1.98 -8.07 -9.93
CA ALA A 53 -1.58 -6.74 -9.52
C ALA A 53 -0.18 -6.74 -8.87
N CYS A 54 0.16 -7.75 -8.06
CA CYS A 54 1.48 -7.90 -7.49
C CYS A 54 2.57 -8.06 -8.55
N ALA A 55 2.33 -8.92 -9.54
CA ALA A 55 3.25 -9.11 -10.65
C ALA A 55 3.38 -7.88 -11.56
N LYS A 56 2.33 -7.05 -11.64
CA LYS A 56 2.27 -5.88 -12.55
C LYS A 56 2.81 -4.60 -11.92
N PHE A 57 2.67 -4.44 -10.61
CA PHE A 57 3.02 -3.23 -9.86
C PHE A 57 4.16 -3.46 -8.86
N ASP A 58 4.87 -4.59 -8.94
CA ASP A 58 5.98 -4.97 -8.03
C ASP A 58 5.59 -4.85 -6.54
N LEU A 59 4.37 -5.30 -6.22
CA LEU A 59 3.88 -5.22 -4.85
C LEU A 59 4.52 -6.28 -3.96
N SER A 60 4.80 -5.91 -2.70
CA SER A 60 5.28 -6.87 -1.72
C SER A 60 4.16 -7.81 -1.26
N PRO A 61 4.50 -8.99 -0.72
CA PRO A 61 3.50 -9.90 -0.14
C PRO A 61 2.64 -9.24 0.96
N LYS A 62 3.18 -8.24 1.66
CA LYS A 62 2.41 -7.40 2.60
C LYS A 62 1.30 -6.59 1.91
N ASP A 63 1.60 -6.00 0.77
CA ASP A 63 0.64 -5.22 -0.02
C ASP A 63 -0.43 -6.12 -0.62
N ALA A 64 -0.05 -7.31 -1.09
CA ALA A 64 -0.97 -8.34 -1.57
C ALA A 64 -2.02 -8.68 -0.50
N GLU A 65 -1.55 -8.97 0.72
CA GLU A 65 -2.41 -9.31 1.85
C GLU A 65 -3.32 -8.13 2.25
N PHE A 66 -2.80 -6.90 2.19
CA PHE A 66 -3.59 -5.69 2.40
C PHE A 66 -4.71 -5.57 1.37
N LEU A 67 -4.42 -5.75 0.08
CA LEU A 67 -5.41 -5.67 -1.00
C LEU A 67 -6.48 -6.76 -0.83
N LEU A 68 -6.06 -7.99 -0.60
CA LEU A 68 -6.96 -9.11 -0.31
C LEU A 68 -7.90 -8.77 0.85
N ARG A 69 -7.38 -8.28 1.97
CA ARG A 69 -8.19 -7.92 3.13
C ARG A 69 -9.08 -6.70 2.87
N PHE A 70 -8.60 -5.71 2.13
CA PHE A 70 -9.33 -4.50 1.79
C PHE A 70 -10.57 -4.80 0.93
N PHE A 71 -10.40 -5.64 -0.09
CA PHE A 71 -11.49 -6.04 -0.98
C PHE A 71 -12.35 -7.18 -0.43
N ALA A 72 -11.82 -8.05 0.43
CA ALA A 72 -12.60 -9.12 1.09
C ALA A 72 -13.52 -8.60 2.20
N LYS A 73 -13.22 -7.44 2.80
CA LYS A 73 -14.09 -6.81 3.81
C LYS A 73 -15.26 -6.01 3.19
N LYS A 74 -15.36 -5.96 1.86
CA LYS A 74 -16.35 -5.14 1.15
C LYS A 74 -17.60 -5.96 0.77
N ASP A 75 -18.07 -6.74 1.74
CA ASP A 75 -19.34 -7.50 1.73
C ASP A 75 -20.22 -7.00 2.88
#